data_AF-A0A916PAK8-F1
#
_entry.id   AF-A0A916PAK8-F1
#
_cell.length_a   1.000
_cell.length_b   1.000
_cell.length_c   1.000
_cell.angle_alpha   90.00
_cell.angle_beta   90.00
_cell.angle_gamma   90.00
#
_symmetry.space_group_name_H-M   'P 1'
#
loop_
_entity.id
_entity.type
_entity.pdbx_description
1 polymer ?
#
loop_
_entity_poly.entity_id
_entity_poly.type
_entity_poly.pdbx_seq_one_letter_code
_entity_poly.pdbx_strand_id
1 'polypeptide(L)' 'MTVRIGHETASEQMVGTSMVSTAYGTAHTVYGGMGVVGPTRMDYPGTIASVAAVALYIGDVLGAR' A
#
# COMPACT_ATOMS: atom_id res chain seq x y z
N MET A 1 -4.61 3.81 -4.51
CA MET A 1 -3.38 3.95 -3.72
C MET A 1 -3.58 5.07 -2.72
N THR A 2 -3.20 4.84 -1.47
CA THR A 2 -3.37 5.77 -0.35
C THR A 2 -2.05 5.86 0.40
N VAL A 3 -1.67 7.09 0.76
CA VAL A 3 -0.51 7.36 1.62
C VAL A 3 -1.01 8.13 2.83
N ARG A 4 -0.55 7.74 4.02
CA ARG A 4 -0.81 8.45 5.29
C ARG A 4 0.50 8.68 6.00
N ILE A 5 0.76 9.92 6.39
CA ILE A 5 2.03 10.34 6.99
C ILE A 5 1.80 10.89 8.39
N GLY A 6 2.40 10.24 9.39
CA GLY A 6 2.42 10.68 10.78
C GLY A 6 1.01 10.94 11.33
N HIS A 7 0.67 12.21 11.53
CA HIS A 7 -0.61 12.67 12.08
C HIS A 7 -1.83 12.36 11.20
N GLU A 8 -1.63 12.01 9.93
CA GLU A 8 -2.73 11.53 9.07
C GLU A 8 -3.13 10.08 9.40
N THR A 9 -2.34 9.38 10.21
CA THR A 9 -2.61 8.01 10.63
C THR A 9 -3.65 8.00 11.75
N ALA A 10 -4.58 7.06 11.71
CA ALA A 10 -5.79 7.06 12.54
C ALA A 10 -5.56 6.84 14.05
N SER A 11 -4.35 6.44 14.46
CA SER A 11 -4.02 6.12 15.85
C SER A 11 -2.82 6.95 16.32
N GLU A 12 -2.90 7.51 17.54
CA GLU A 12 -1.81 8.30 18.13
C GLU A 12 -0.49 7.53 18.20
N GLN A 13 -0.55 6.22 18.45
CA GLN A 13 0.62 5.33 18.47
C GLN A 13 1.33 5.22 17.11
N MET A 14 0.67 5.62 16.03
CA MET A 14 1.20 5.56 14.67
C MET A 14 1.72 6.92 14.17
N VAL A 15 1.68 7.97 14.99
CA VAL A 15 2.12 9.32 14.59
C VAL A 15 3.60 9.39 14.16
N GLY A 16 4.43 8.47 14.64
CA GLY A 16 5.83 8.32 14.25
C GLY A 16 6.05 7.50 12.97
N THR A 17 4.97 7.05 12.33
CA THR A 17 5.02 6.12 11.18
C THR A 17 4.35 6.70 9.94
N SER A 18 4.47 5.98 8.83
CA SER A 18 3.78 6.25 7.58
C SER A 18 3.31 4.96 6.97
N MET A 19 2.16 5.01 6.32
CA MET A 19 1.53 3.89 5.66
C MET A 19 1.36 4.18 4.18
N VAL A 20 1.80 3.26 3.33
CA VAL A 20 1.48 3.25 1.89
C VAL A 20 0.65 2.01 1.62
N SER A 21 -0.56 2.16 1.09
CA SER A 21 -1.45 1.04 0.81
C SER A 21 -2.13 1.13 -0.54
N THR A 22 -2.47 -0.02 -1.09
CA THR A 22 -3.20 -0.13 -2.35
C THR A 22 -4.07 -1.40 -2.35
N ALA A 23 -5.10 -1.41 -3.19
CA ALA A 23 -5.85 -2.61 -3.50
C ALA A 23 -5.11 -3.46 -4.53
N TYR A 24 -5.30 -4.78 -4.48
CA TYR A 24 -4.91 -5.72 -5.54
C TYR A 24 -6.15 -6.45 -6.07
N GLY A 25 -6.11 -6.80 -7.35
CA GLY A 25 -7.28 -7.29 -8.07
C GLY A 25 -7.08 -7.29 -9.58
N THR A 26 -8.10 -7.73 -10.30
CA THR A 26 -8.23 -7.53 -11.75
C THR A 26 -8.97 -6.23 -12.05
N ALA A 27 -9.07 -5.85 -13.32
CA ALA A 27 -9.78 -4.64 -13.75
C ALA A 27 -11.25 -4.58 -13.27
N HIS A 28 -11.87 -5.74 -13.02
CA HIS A 28 -13.28 -5.84 -12.66
C HIS A 28 -13.53 -6.36 -11.25
N THR A 29 -12.51 -6.77 -10.50
CA THR A 29 -12.69 -7.37 -9.18
C THR A 29 -11.53 -7.04 -8.27
N VAL A 30 -11.85 -6.44 -7.11
CA VAL A 30 -10.90 -6.24 -6.01
C VAL A 30 -10.89 -7.48 -5.14
N TYR A 31 -9.71 -8.06 -4.94
CA TYR A 31 -9.53 -9.24 -4.10
C TYR A 31 -9.13 -8.90 -2.67
N GLY A 32 -8.49 -7.74 -2.46
CA GLY A 32 -8.07 -7.31 -1.12
C GLY A 32 -7.20 -6.05 -1.16
N GLY A 33 -6.67 -5.71 0.02
CA GLY A 33 -5.75 -4.59 0.21
C GLY A 33 -4.40 -5.04 0.75
N MET A 34 -3.36 -4.31 0.38
CA MET A 34 -2.00 -4.49 0.89
C MET A 34 -1.36 -3.15 1.19
N GLY A 35 -0.28 -3.15 1.98
CA GLY A 35 0.49 -1.95 2.25
C GLY A 35 1.71 -2.22 3.11
N VAL A 36 2.52 -1.19 3.28
CA VAL A 36 3.71 -1.20 4.14
C VAL A 36 3.62 -0.07 5.16
N VAL A 37 4.23 -0.30 6.32
CA VAL A 37 4.38 0.69 7.39
C VAL A 37 5.87 0.94 7.59
N GLY A 38 6.27 2.21 7.64
CA GLY A 38 7.65 2.61 7.89
C GLY A 38 7.75 3.97 8.60
N PRO A 39 8.94 4.56 8.71
CA PRO A 39 9.11 5.87 9.33
C PRO A 39 8.49 7.00 8.49
N THR A 40 8.25 8.16 9.09
CA THR A 40 7.77 9.38 8.41
C THR A 40 8.76 9.97 7.39
N ARG A 41 10.03 9.59 7.46
CA ARG A 41 11.07 9.92 6.47
C ARG A 41 11.43 8.68 5.66
N MET A 42 10.45 8.19 4.90
CA MET A 42 10.57 7.06 3.98
C MET A 42 10.95 7.54 2.57
N ASP A 43 11.60 6.67 1.78
CA ASP A 43 11.64 6.83 0.31
C ASP A 43 10.25 6.54 -0.28
N TYR A 44 9.38 7.56 -0.27
CA TYR A 44 7.99 7.40 -0.71
C TYR A 44 7.89 7.01 -2.18
N PRO A 45 8.58 7.65 -3.15
CA PRO A 45 8.50 7.23 -4.55
C PRO A 45 8.89 5.77 -4.76
N GLY A 46 10.01 5.31 -4.18
CA GLY A 46 10.46 3.93 -4.29
C GLY A 46 9.49 2.94 -3.62
N THR A 47 8.97 3.30 -2.46
CA THR A 47 8.01 2.46 -1.72
C THR A 47 6.66 2.35 -2.44
N ILE A 48 6.14 3.47 -2.94
CA ILE A 48 4.90 3.55 -3.73
C ILE A 48 5.03 2.67 -4.99
N ALA A 49 6.14 2.79 -5.72
CA ALA A 49 6.40 1.98 -6.91
C ALA A 49 6.44 0.49 -6.58
N SER A 50 7.12 0.12 -5.49
CA SER A 50 7.25 -1.26 -5.04
C SER A 50 5.89 -1.87 -4.65
N VAL A 51 5.10 -1.16 -3.84
CA VAL A 51 3.76 -1.60 -3.41
C VAL A 51 2.82 -1.75 -4.61
N ALA A 52 2.86 -0.81 -5.57
CA ALA A 52 2.06 -0.90 -6.79
C ALA A 52 2.45 -2.12 -7.65
N ALA A 53 3.74 -2.36 -7.84
CA ALA A 53 4.23 -3.51 -8.61
C ALA A 53 3.80 -4.85 -8.00
N VAL A 54 3.91 -4.98 -6.67
CA VAL A 54 3.47 -6.20 -5.98
C VAL A 54 1.95 -6.38 -6.06
N ALA A 55 1.17 -5.30 -5.94
CA ALA A 55 -0.28 -5.38 -6.08
C ALA A 55 -0.72 -5.83 -7.48
N LEU A 56 -0.06 -5.34 -8.53
CA LEU A 56 -0.27 -5.79 -9.90
C LEU A 56 0.07 -7.28 -10.05
N TYR A 57 1.21 -7.71 -9.51
CA TYR A 57 1.64 -9.11 -9.57
C TYR A 57 0.66 -10.06 -8.85
N ILE A 58 0.22 -9.70 -7.64
CA ILE A 58 -0.77 -10.50 -6.90
C ILE A 58 -2.10 -10.54 -7.67
N GLY A 59 -2.53 -9.41 -8.23
CA GLY A 59 -3.74 -9.33 -9.06
C GLY A 59 -3.69 -10.26 -10.27
N ASP A 60 -2.56 -10.30 -10.97
CA ASP A 60 -2.32 -11.18 -12.12
C ASP A 60 -2.33 -12.67 -11.72
N VAL A 61 -1.55 -13.03 -10.69
CA VAL A 61 -1.46 -14.42 -10.21
C VAL A 61 -2.80 -14.96 -9.71
N LEU A 62 -3.59 -14.14 -9.03
CA LEU A 62 -4.91 -14.53 -8.53
C LEU A 62 -6.00 -14.46 -9.61
N GLY A 63 -5.88 -13.56 -10.58
CA GLY A 63 -6.83 -13.42 -11.68
C GLY A 63 -6.64 -14.44 -12.81
N ALA A 64 -5.45 -15.03 -12.93
CA ALA A 64 -5.16 -16.13 -13.86
C ALA A 64 -5.65 -17.50 -13.38
N ARG A 65 -6.19 -17.60 -12.16
CA ARG A 65 -6.78 -18.80 -11.57
C ARG A 65 -8.30 -18.74 -11.59
#